data_AF-A0A7Y6YKK6-F1
#
_entry.id   AF-A0A7Y6YKK6-F1
#
_cell.length_a   1.000
_cell.length_b   1.000
_cell.length_c   1.000
_cell.angle_alpha   90.00
_cell.angle_beta   90.00
_cell.angle_gamma   90.00
#
_symmetry.space_group_name_H-M   'P 1'
#
loop_
_entity.id
_entity.type
_entity.pdbx_description
1 polymer ?
#
loop_
_entity_poly.entity_id
_entity_poly.type
_entity_poly.pdbx_seq_one_letter_code
_entity_poly.pdbx_strand_id
1 'polypeptide(L)'
;MRPYERYSGAVLWSPVPMDLIRACWTQGGSRWRRRMLRDGLCVALAAGLILWSGQRFLLLHLAAMAAAQCMTAFFAVWITHQGTGGSGLAARSQRGVLAKAAYLMFYHREHHLFPKVPVSRLPELAKRLDAQVPGYAASRMPVVPLLDRH
;
A
#
# COMPACT_ATOMS: atom_id res chain seq x y z
N MET A 1 -17.31 9.11 -13.76
CA MET A 1 -17.17 8.48 -12.43
C MET A 1 -16.10 9.21 -11.65
N ARG A 2 -16.43 9.69 -10.45
CA ARG A 2 -15.49 10.49 -9.64
C ARG A 2 -14.48 9.56 -8.93
N PRO A 3 -13.20 9.93 -8.79
CA PRO A 3 -12.16 9.05 -8.23
C PRO A 3 -12.48 8.46 -6.84
N TYR A 4 -13.33 9.13 -6.06
CA TYR A 4 -13.65 8.74 -4.67
C TYR A 4 -14.52 7.47 -4.56
N GLU A 5 -15.36 7.16 -5.55
CA GLU A 5 -16.25 5.98 -5.50
C GLU A 5 -15.48 4.66 -5.67
N ARG A 6 -14.26 4.73 -6.23
CA ARG A 6 -13.41 3.55 -6.46
C ARG A 6 -12.73 3.04 -5.16
N TYR A 7 -12.57 3.88 -4.14
CA TYR A 7 -11.88 3.51 -2.89
C TYR A 7 -12.78 2.76 -1.90
N SER A 8 -14.08 3.07 -1.87
CA SER A 8 -15.05 2.39 -0.99
C SER A 8 -15.30 0.93 -1.40
N GLY A 9 -15.09 0.60 -2.69
CA GLY A 9 -15.20 -0.76 -3.22
C GLY A 9 -13.88 -1.54 -3.31
N ALA A 10 -12.73 -0.92 -2.96
CA ALA A 10 -11.41 -1.51 -3.20
C ALA A 10 -11.13 -2.80 -2.40
N VAL A 11 -11.76 -2.95 -1.23
CA VAL A 11 -11.67 -4.17 -0.41
C VAL A 11 -12.52 -5.31 -0.99
N LEU A 12 -13.59 -4.96 -1.73
CA LEU A 12 -14.56 -5.92 -2.27
C LEU A 12 -14.23 -6.38 -3.71
N TRP A 13 -13.43 -5.61 -4.46
CA TRP A 13 -13.29 -5.84 -5.90
C TRP A 13 -12.34 -6.98 -6.30
N SER A 14 -11.30 -7.26 -5.52
CA SER A 14 -10.62 -8.56 -5.55
C SER A 14 -9.54 -8.62 -4.46
N PRO A 15 -9.46 -9.69 -3.65
CA PRO A 15 -8.36 -9.85 -2.71
C PRO A 15 -7.01 -9.94 -3.44
N VAL A 16 -7.00 -10.54 -4.64
CA VAL A 16 -5.81 -10.66 -5.48
C VAL A 16 -5.78 -9.48 -6.45
N PRO A 17 -4.63 -8.88 -6.81
CA PRO A 17 -4.54 -7.77 -7.77
C PRO A 17 -4.82 -8.18 -9.22
N MET A 18 -5.87 -8.96 -9.47
CA MET A 18 -6.26 -9.49 -10.77
C MET A 18 -6.55 -8.39 -11.76
N ASP A 19 -7.11 -7.26 -11.31
CA ASP A 19 -7.38 -6.11 -12.19
C ASP A 19 -6.10 -5.44 -12.68
N LEU A 20 -5.06 -5.38 -11.86
CA LEU A 20 -3.74 -4.87 -12.27
C LEU A 20 -3.08 -5.82 -13.27
N ILE A 21 -3.18 -7.13 -13.03
CA ILE A 21 -2.68 -8.15 -13.95
C ILE A 21 -3.43 -8.04 -15.29
N ARG A 22 -4.77 -8.01 -15.27
CA ARG A 22 -5.62 -7.82 -16.45
C ARG A 22 -5.33 -6.51 -17.18
N ALA A 23 -5.12 -5.41 -16.46
CA ALA A 23 -4.76 -4.11 -17.06
C ALA A 23 -3.38 -4.16 -17.73
N CYS A 24 -2.38 -4.79 -17.10
CA CYS A 24 -1.07 -5.01 -17.71
C CYS A 24 -1.18 -5.85 -18.99
N TRP A 25 -2.09 -6.82 -19.03
CA TRP A 25 -2.31 -7.64 -20.21
C TRP A 25 -3.07 -6.89 -21.30
N THR A 26 -4.11 -6.13 -20.99
CA THR A 26 -4.94 -5.46 -22.00
C THR A 26 -4.31 -4.17 -22.54
N GLN A 27 -3.65 -3.41 -21.67
CA GLN A 27 -3.14 -2.06 -21.98
C GLN A 27 -1.60 -1.96 -21.95
N GLY A 28 -0.91 -2.96 -21.38
CA GLY A 28 0.54 -2.91 -21.22
C GLY A 28 1.30 -3.24 -22.51
N GLY A 29 2.38 -2.49 -22.76
CA GLY A 29 3.30 -2.76 -23.87
C GLY A 29 4.02 -4.11 -23.75
N SER A 30 4.63 -4.57 -24.84
CA SER A 30 5.27 -5.90 -24.93
C SER A 30 6.34 -6.16 -23.86
N ARG A 31 7.10 -5.13 -23.48
CA ARG A 31 8.08 -5.18 -22.37
C ARG A 31 7.42 -5.53 -21.03
N TRP A 32 6.30 -4.89 -20.70
CA TRP A 32 5.61 -5.08 -19.44
C TRP A 32 4.91 -6.44 -19.37
N ARG A 33 4.28 -6.86 -20.47
CA ARG A 33 3.71 -8.21 -20.62
C ARG A 33 4.78 -9.32 -20.45
N ARG A 34 5.95 -9.18 -21.08
CA ARG A 34 7.06 -10.14 -20.91
C ARG A 34 7.58 -10.17 -19.47
N ARG A 35 7.69 -9.01 -18.82
CA ARG A 35 8.09 -8.94 -17.41
C ARG A 35 7.05 -9.62 -16.51
N MET A 36 5.76 -9.35 -16.72
CA MET A 36 4.66 -9.99 -16.00
C MET A 36 4.68 -11.51 -16.15
N LEU A 37 4.95 -12.03 -17.36
CA LEU A 37 5.12 -13.48 -17.57
C LEU A 37 6.28 -14.05 -16.78
N ARG A 38 7.45 -13.40 -16.82
CA ARG A 38 8.64 -13.85 -16.09
C ARG A 38 8.39 -13.86 -14.58
N ASP A 39 7.83 -12.78 -14.05
CA ASP A 39 7.54 -12.65 -12.63
C ASP A 39 6.49 -13.68 -12.20
N GLY A 40 5.42 -13.86 -12.99
CA GLY A 40 4.40 -14.89 -12.76
C GLY A 40 4.95 -16.32 -12.81
N LEU A 41 5.84 -16.62 -13.75
CA LEU A 41 6.50 -17.92 -13.84
C LEU A 41 7.41 -18.17 -12.63
N CYS A 42 8.20 -17.19 -12.20
CA CYS A 42 9.02 -17.32 -11.00
C CYS A 42 8.18 -17.60 -9.75
N VAL A 43 7.06 -16.90 -9.57
CA VAL A 43 6.14 -17.14 -8.45
C VAL A 43 5.51 -18.52 -8.53
N ALA A 44 5.03 -18.94 -9.71
CA ALA A 44 4.44 -20.26 -9.92
C ALA A 44 5.44 -21.39 -9.66
N LEU A 45 6.69 -21.25 -10.14
CA LEU A 45 7.77 -22.21 -9.89
C LEU A 45 8.10 -22.28 -8.39
N ALA A 46 8.26 -21.14 -7.71
CA ALA A 46 8.53 -21.12 -6.28
C ALA A 46 7.40 -21.78 -5.46
N ALA A 47 6.14 -21.45 -5.77
CA ALA A 47 4.98 -22.07 -5.13
C ALA A 47 4.92 -23.57 -5.41
N GLY A 48 5.17 -23.99 -6.66
CA GLY A 48 5.23 -25.40 -7.05
C GLY A 48 6.31 -26.17 -6.32
N LEU A 49 7.53 -25.62 -6.19
CA LEU A 49 8.62 -26.23 -5.43
C LEU A 49 8.31 -26.34 -3.93
N ILE A 50 7.66 -25.33 -3.35
CA ILE A 50 7.21 -25.35 -1.96
C ILE A 50 6.19 -26.48 -1.74
N LEU A 51 5.17 -26.55 -2.59
CA LEU A 51 4.12 -27.58 -2.52
C LEU A 51 4.71 -28.97 -2.72
N TRP A 52 5.60 -29.12 -3.70
CA TRP A 52 6.28 -30.39 -3.97
C TRP A 52 7.17 -30.83 -2.81
N SER A 53 7.84 -29.91 -2.12
CA SER A 53 8.69 -30.25 -0.97
C SER A 53 7.91 -30.91 0.16
N GLY A 54 6.63 -30.52 0.38
CA GLY A 54 5.81 -30.98 1.50
C GLY A 54 6.17 -30.39 2.87
N GLN A 55 7.15 -29.49 2.93
CA GLN A 55 7.70 -29.00 4.20
C GLN A 55 6.72 -28.06 4.89
N ARG A 56 6.24 -28.45 6.07
CA ARG A 56 5.20 -27.72 6.84
C ARG A 56 5.51 -26.24 7.00
N PHE A 57 6.76 -25.87 7.31
CA PHE A 57 7.14 -24.47 7.49
C PHE A 57 7.04 -23.66 6.18
N LEU A 58 7.38 -24.25 5.03
CA LEU A 58 7.25 -23.61 3.73
C LEU A 58 5.78 -23.47 3.32
N LEU A 59 4.96 -24.48 3.62
CA LEU A 59 3.51 -24.42 3.38
C LEU A 59 2.84 -23.32 4.20
N LEU A 60 3.20 -23.20 5.48
CA LEU A 60 2.72 -22.11 6.36
C LEU A 60 3.20 -20.75 5.85
N HIS A 61 4.45 -20.65 5.41
CA HIS A 61 4.97 -19.42 4.81
C HIS A 61 4.22 -19.02 3.52
N LEU A 62 3.98 -19.98 2.62
CA LEU A 62 3.22 -19.76 1.40
C LEU A 62 1.79 -19.30 1.70
N ALA A 63 1.12 -19.94 2.66
CA ALA A 63 -0.22 -19.53 3.11
C ALA A 63 -0.22 -18.12 3.72
N ALA A 64 0.78 -17.79 4.55
CA ALA A 64 0.92 -16.46 5.13
C ALA A 64 1.16 -15.38 4.07
N MET A 65 2.01 -15.65 3.08
CA MET A 65 2.25 -14.73 1.97
C MET A 65 1.01 -14.55 1.09
N ALA A 66 0.26 -15.61 0.81
CA ALA A 66 -1.00 -15.52 0.07
C ALA A 66 -2.04 -14.68 0.84
N ALA A 67 -2.20 -14.91 2.15
CA ALA A 67 -3.09 -14.12 2.99
C ALA A 67 -2.66 -12.64 3.05
N ALA A 68 -1.37 -12.37 3.23
CA ALA A 68 -0.83 -11.01 3.23
C ALA A 68 -1.07 -10.29 1.89
N GLN A 69 -0.85 -11.00 0.77
CA GLN A 69 -1.13 -10.46 -0.56
C GLN A 69 -2.60 -10.06 -0.70
N CYS A 70 -3.52 -10.90 -0.21
CA CYS A 70 -4.96 -10.62 -0.20
C CYS A 70 -5.35 -9.36 0.60
N MET A 71 -4.56 -9.01 1.60
CA MET A 71 -4.78 -7.83 2.45
C MET A 71 -4.06 -6.57 1.95
N THR A 72 -3.30 -6.64 0.84
CA THR A 72 -2.50 -5.51 0.37
C THR A 72 -3.36 -4.28 0.07
N ALA A 73 -4.50 -4.45 -0.61
CA ALA A 73 -5.43 -3.36 -0.90
C ALA A 73 -6.01 -2.75 0.38
N PHE A 74 -6.28 -3.57 1.39
CA PHE A 74 -6.75 -3.11 2.69
C PHE A 74 -5.70 -2.20 3.36
N PHE A 75 -4.45 -2.66 3.49
CA PHE A 75 -3.40 -1.91 4.19
C PHE A 75 -2.86 -0.70 3.39
N ALA A 76 -2.62 -0.85 2.09
CA ALA A 76 -1.96 0.18 1.28
C ALA A 76 -2.92 1.22 0.71
N VAL A 77 -4.19 0.87 0.50
CA VAL A 77 -5.19 1.74 -0.14
C VAL A 77 -6.29 2.13 0.84
N TRP A 78 -7.04 1.17 1.38
CA TRP A 78 -8.21 1.52 2.19
C TRP A 78 -7.83 2.23 3.50
N ILE A 79 -6.93 1.65 4.30
CA ILE A 79 -6.54 2.21 5.61
C ILE A 79 -6.07 3.67 5.51
N THR A 80 -5.29 3.98 4.48
CA THR A 80 -4.64 5.29 4.32
C THR A 80 -5.51 6.33 3.62
N HIS A 81 -6.62 5.93 3.00
CA HIS A 81 -7.54 6.83 2.28
C HIS A 81 -8.96 6.86 2.86
N GLN A 82 -9.32 5.97 3.79
CA GLN A 82 -10.67 5.94 4.34
C GLN A 82 -11.03 7.25 5.08
N GLY A 83 -12.24 7.75 4.84
CA GLY A 83 -12.76 8.95 5.50
C GLY A 83 -12.16 10.27 5.02
N THR A 84 -11.33 10.30 3.98
CA THR A 84 -10.74 11.56 3.48
C THR A 84 -11.62 12.29 2.45
N GLY A 85 -12.66 11.64 1.90
CA GLY A 85 -13.47 12.13 0.78
C GLY A 85 -14.15 13.50 0.96
N GLY A 86 -14.39 13.95 2.20
CA GLY A 86 -14.94 15.27 2.52
C GLY A 86 -13.95 16.26 3.15
N SER A 87 -12.70 15.84 3.38
CA SER A 87 -11.69 16.62 4.11
C SER A 87 -10.83 17.52 3.22
N GLY A 88 -10.91 17.35 1.89
CA GLY A 88 -9.96 17.96 0.94
C GLY A 88 -8.57 17.30 0.94
N LEU A 89 -8.34 16.27 1.77
CA LEU A 89 -7.08 15.55 1.84
C LEU A 89 -7.08 14.34 0.91
N ALA A 90 -5.97 14.14 0.21
CA ALA A 90 -5.78 12.95 -0.62
C ALA A 90 -5.60 11.68 0.21
N ALA A 91 -4.96 11.77 1.40
CA ALA A 91 -4.62 10.64 2.25
C ALA A 91 -4.43 11.05 3.72
N ARG A 92 -4.53 10.06 4.62
CA ARG A 92 -4.16 10.13 6.03
C ARG A 92 -2.65 10.10 6.23
N SER A 93 -2.20 10.53 7.40
CA SER A 93 -0.81 10.37 7.83
C SER A 93 -0.70 9.94 9.29
N GLN A 94 0.13 8.94 9.57
CA GLN A 94 0.38 8.37 10.89
C GLN A 94 1.87 8.46 11.23
N ARG A 95 2.18 8.83 12.46
CA ARG A 95 3.55 8.96 13.00
C ARG A 95 3.90 7.83 13.98
N GLY A 96 5.12 7.88 14.50
CA GLY A 96 5.58 7.00 15.57
C GLY A 96 5.83 5.54 15.16
N VAL A 97 5.61 4.62 16.10
CA VAL A 97 5.95 3.19 15.96
C VAL A 97 5.18 2.51 14.85
N LEU A 98 3.91 2.87 14.67
CA LEU A 98 3.07 2.29 13.64
C LEU A 98 3.56 2.70 12.25
N ALA A 99 4.07 3.93 12.11
CA ALA A 99 4.70 4.37 10.87
C ALA A 99 5.98 3.59 10.57
N LYS A 100 6.81 3.31 11.57
CA LYS A 100 8.03 2.49 11.40
C LYS A 100 7.69 1.05 11.02
N ALA A 101 6.67 0.46 11.64
CA ALA A 101 6.19 -0.89 11.31
C ALA A 101 5.70 -0.98 9.86
N ALA A 102 5.12 0.10 9.33
CA ALA A 102 4.71 0.22 7.93
C ALA A 102 5.84 0.74 7.00
N TYR A 103 7.11 0.59 7.37
CA TYR A 103 8.27 1.07 6.59
C TYR A 103 8.16 2.54 6.18
N LEU A 104 7.58 3.37 7.05
CA LEU A 104 7.29 4.80 6.86
C LEU A 104 6.28 5.10 5.73
N MET A 105 5.63 4.10 5.14
CA MET A 105 4.54 4.31 4.15
C MET A 105 3.28 4.94 4.73
N PHE A 106 3.14 4.91 6.04
CA PHE A 106 2.10 5.63 6.75
C PHE A 106 2.30 7.15 6.83
N TYR A 107 3.46 7.65 6.40
CA TYR A 107 3.61 9.03 5.92
C TYR A 107 2.98 9.18 4.52
N HIS A 108 1.77 8.63 4.33
CA HIS A 108 1.16 8.41 3.01
C HIS A 108 0.74 9.73 2.39
N ARG A 109 0.21 10.66 3.20
CA ARG A 109 -0.07 12.02 2.77
C ARG A 109 1.17 12.72 2.21
N GLU A 110 2.30 12.61 2.89
CA GLU A 110 3.56 13.20 2.44
C GLU A 110 4.07 12.55 1.17
N HIS A 111 3.91 11.22 1.04
CA HIS A 111 4.24 10.49 -0.18
C HIS A 111 3.40 10.97 -1.37
N HIS A 112 2.09 11.19 -1.19
CA HIS A 112 1.23 11.74 -2.25
C HIS A 112 1.56 13.20 -2.60
N LEU A 113 1.87 14.04 -1.61
CA LEU A 113 2.22 15.45 -1.84
C LEU A 113 3.59 15.60 -2.51
N PHE A 114 4.55 14.76 -2.15
CA PHE A 114 5.94 14.83 -2.62
C PHE A 114 6.45 13.46 -3.07
N PRO A 115 5.91 12.89 -4.17
CA PRO A 115 6.22 11.53 -4.61
C PRO A 115 7.69 11.34 -5.02
N LYS A 116 8.43 12.42 -5.25
CA LYS A 116 9.86 12.41 -5.55
C LYS A 116 10.75 12.31 -4.31
N VAL A 117 10.21 12.53 -3.11
CA VAL A 117 10.97 12.44 -1.86
C VAL A 117 11.04 10.96 -1.44
N PRO A 118 12.25 10.43 -1.18
CA PRO A 118 12.39 9.04 -0.76
C PRO A 118 11.72 8.81 0.59
N VAL A 119 11.14 7.61 0.74
CA VAL A 119 10.38 7.17 1.91
C VAL A 119 11.13 7.39 3.22
N SER A 120 12.44 7.11 3.22
CA SER A 120 13.33 7.30 4.37
C SER A 120 13.43 8.75 4.84
N ARG A 121 13.09 9.73 4.00
CA ARG A 121 13.11 11.16 4.31
C ARG A 121 11.73 11.74 4.59
N LEU A 122 10.67 10.95 4.48
CA LEU A 122 9.30 11.42 4.80
C LEU A 122 9.14 11.91 6.25
N PRO A 123 9.80 11.33 7.27
CA PRO A 123 9.76 11.90 8.62
C PRO A 123 10.37 13.30 8.72
N GLU A 124 11.42 13.57 7.94
CA GLU A 124 12.05 14.89 7.89
C GLU A 124 11.16 15.90 7.16
N LEU A 125 10.59 15.50 6.01
CA LEU A 125 9.61 16.29 5.26
C LEU A 125 8.39 16.64 6.13
N ALA A 126 7.84 15.66 6.83
CA ALA A 126 6.72 15.83 7.75
C ALA A 126 7.02 16.91 8.80
N LYS A 127 8.18 16.85 9.46
CA LYS A 127 8.59 17.86 10.45
C LYS A 127 8.67 19.26 9.86
N ARG A 128 9.19 19.39 8.63
CA ARG A 128 9.25 20.69 7.93
C ARG A 128 7.86 21.22 7.62
N LEU A 129 6.95 20.37 7.14
CA LEU A 129 5.56 20.75 6.86
C LEU A 129 4.81 21.12 8.14
N ASP A 130 4.97 20.36 9.22
CA ASP A 130 4.38 20.64 10.52
C ASP A 130 4.83 22.03 11.06
N ALA A 131 6.08 22.42 10.80
CA ALA A 131 6.64 23.69 11.25
C ALA A 131 6.29 24.89 10.33
N GLN A 132 6.20 24.67 9.02
CA GLN A 132 6.12 25.76 8.03
C GLN A 132 4.72 25.98 7.46
N VAL A 133 3.82 24.99 7.56
CA VAL A 133 2.49 25.05 6.96
C VAL A 133 1.44 25.12 8.06
N PRO A 134 0.80 26.29 8.28
CA PRO A 134 -0.23 26.44 9.30
C PRO A 134 -1.35 25.40 9.15
N GLY A 135 -1.74 24.76 10.26
CA GLY A 135 -2.80 23.75 10.27
C GLY A 135 -2.44 22.39 9.65
N TYR A 136 -1.20 22.20 9.16
CA TYR A 136 -0.79 20.92 8.56
C TYR A 136 -0.81 19.77 9.56
N ALA A 137 -0.17 19.97 10.72
CA ALA A 137 -0.10 18.97 11.78
C ALA A 137 -1.50 18.58 12.30
N ALA A 138 -2.39 19.57 12.48
CA ALA A 138 -3.76 19.36 12.95
C ALA A 138 -4.65 18.63 11.93
N SER A 139 -4.36 18.76 10.63
CA SER A 139 -5.15 18.14 9.55
C SER A 139 -4.72 16.71 9.18
N ARG A 140 -3.74 16.10 9.86
CA ARG A 140 -3.13 14.85 9.37
C ARG A 140 -4.03 13.60 9.39
N MET A 141 -5.08 13.59 10.21
CA MET A 141 -6.04 12.48 10.34
C MET A 141 -5.37 11.11 10.53
N PRO A 142 -4.76 10.82 11.70
CA PRO A 142 -4.05 9.56 11.91
C PRO A 142 -4.96 8.33 11.76
N VAL A 143 -4.35 7.20 11.39
CA VAL A 143 -5.06 5.91 11.27
C VAL A 143 -5.44 5.41 12.66
N VAL A 144 -4.49 5.48 13.61
CA VAL A 144 -4.67 5.09 15.01
C VAL A 144 -4.21 6.26 15.90
N PRO A 145 -5.13 7.15 16.31
CA PRO A 145 -4.79 8.35 17.08
C PRO A 145 -4.00 8.05 18.36
N LEU A 146 -4.31 6.94 19.04
CA LEU A 146 -3.65 6.53 20.28
C LEU A 146 -2.15 6.22 20.10
N LEU A 147 -1.74 5.80 18.90
CA LEU A 147 -0.36 5.43 18.58
C LEU A 147 0.36 6.51 17.77
N ASP A 148 -0.30 7.64 17.54
CA ASP A 148 0.20 8.74 16.74
C ASP A 148 1.03 9.69 17.61
N ARG A 149 2.29 9.30 17.83
CA ARG A 149 3.25 10.08 18.62
C ARG A 149 4.14 10.92 17.70
N HIS A 150 4.29 12.19 18.06
CA HIS A 150 5.15 13.17 17.42
C HIS A 150 6.64 12.84 17.58
#